data_AF-A0AAX0PK10-F1
#
_entry.id   AF-A0AAX0PK10-F1
#
_cell.length_a   1.000
_cell.length_b   1.000
_cell.length_c   1.000
_cell.angle_alpha   90.00
_cell.angle_beta   90.00
_cell.angle_gamma   90.00
#
_symmetry.space_group_name_H-M   'P 1'
#
loop_
_entity.id
_entity.type
_entity.pdbx_description
1 polymer ?
#
loop_
_entity_poly.entity_id
_entity_poly.type
_entity_poly.pdbx_seq_one_letter_code
_entity_poly.pdbx_strand_id
1 'polypeptide(L)'
;LTHGYTDGQVIRITGVTGMTGINDVPLTVTVLSPHTFSIGIDTTSSGTWGGGGEVTPNVRNNTVTVNDWPDNYVIPFVTPLLQRVTVTYQWGTESVNYLTDATVASLVSAPTIQYVNGIFAGKPLNVNNLKDAFLQAINSTIDMGLISTLNVVVTINGVITPPDAGTNIISGDKFSYFYIASDGVIVTGA
;
A
#
# COMPACT_ATOMS: atom_id res chain seq x y z
N LEU A 1 11.13 2.56 6.85
CA LEU A 1 10.38 3.23 5.76
C LEU A 1 10.46 2.33 4.54
N THR A 2 9.36 2.05 3.84
CA THR A 2 9.43 1.26 2.59
C THR A 2 10.37 1.95 1.60
N HIS A 3 11.29 1.23 0.96
CA HIS A 3 12.33 1.89 0.15
C HIS A 3 11.81 2.43 -1.19
N GLY A 4 10.74 1.87 -1.76
CA GLY A 4 10.10 2.37 -2.98
C GLY A 4 10.84 2.05 -4.29
N TYR A 5 11.83 1.15 -4.23
CA TYR A 5 12.54 0.66 -5.41
C TYR A 5 11.74 -0.43 -6.13
N THR A 6 12.00 -0.61 -7.42
CA THR A 6 11.45 -1.69 -8.25
C THR A 6 12.54 -2.65 -8.70
N ASP A 7 12.17 -3.89 -9.02
CA ASP A 7 13.10 -4.86 -9.60
C ASP A 7 13.76 -4.33 -10.88
N GLY A 8 15.06 -4.58 -11.03
CA GLY A 8 15.86 -4.13 -12.16
C GLY A 8 16.29 -2.66 -12.10
N GLN A 9 15.88 -1.90 -11.08
CA GLN A 9 16.31 -0.52 -10.91
C GLN A 9 17.80 -0.45 -10.60
N VAL A 10 18.52 0.45 -11.29
CA VAL A 10 19.94 0.71 -11.02
C VAL A 10 20.07 1.75 -9.91
N ILE A 11 20.83 1.41 -8.88
CA ILE A 11 21.17 2.28 -7.75
C ILE A 11 22.69 2.43 -7.64
N ARG A 12 23.12 3.42 -6.85
CA ARG A 12 24.50 3.58 -6.40
C ARG A 12 24.52 3.71 -4.89
N ILE A 13 25.49 3.07 -4.26
CA ILE A 13 25.72 3.21 -2.81
C ILE A 13 26.98 4.03 -2.61
N THR A 14 26.98 4.97 -1.67
CA THR A 14 28.15 5.78 -1.33
C THR A 14 28.38 5.80 0.19
N GLY A 15 29.63 6.03 0.61
CA GLY A 15 29.95 6.20 2.03
C GLY A 15 29.85 4.94 2.91
N VAL A 16 29.86 3.74 2.32
CA VAL A 16 29.98 2.48 3.09
C VAL A 16 31.41 2.34 3.60
N THR A 17 31.55 2.06 4.89
CA THR A 17 32.83 1.75 5.53
C THR A 17 32.98 0.24 5.69
N GLY A 18 34.21 -0.29 5.58
CA GLY A 18 34.50 -1.73 5.69
C GLY A 18 34.20 -2.51 4.42
N MET A 19 32.97 -2.41 3.90
CA MET A 19 32.54 -3.03 2.64
C MET A 19 32.67 -2.05 1.47
N THR A 20 33.88 -1.60 1.15
CA THR A 20 34.08 -0.49 0.20
C THR A 20 33.89 -0.88 -1.27
N GLY A 21 33.92 -2.17 -1.60
CA GLY A 21 33.76 -2.69 -2.97
C GLY A 21 32.39 -2.41 -3.61
N ILE A 22 31.41 -1.96 -2.82
CA ILE A 22 30.07 -1.61 -3.31
C ILE A 22 29.87 -0.09 -3.46
N ASN A 23 30.86 0.73 -3.10
CA ASN A 23 30.75 2.18 -3.23
C ASN A 23 30.92 2.62 -4.69
N ASP A 24 30.11 3.59 -5.11
CA ASP A 24 30.19 4.30 -6.38
C ASP A 24 30.10 3.43 -7.65
N VAL A 25 29.63 2.19 -7.50
CA VAL A 25 29.35 1.25 -8.59
C VAL A 25 27.85 1.17 -8.88
N PRO A 26 27.44 0.96 -10.14
CA PRO A 26 26.05 0.67 -10.47
C PRO A 26 25.67 -0.72 -9.95
N LEU A 27 24.59 -0.79 -9.17
CA LEU A 27 24.06 -2.00 -8.58
C LEU A 27 22.61 -2.20 -8.99
N THR A 28 22.21 -3.44 -9.25
CA THR A 28 20.85 -3.75 -9.69
C THR A 28 20.02 -4.21 -8.51
N VAL A 29 18.89 -3.55 -8.28
CA VAL A 29 17.95 -3.90 -7.21
C VAL A 29 17.15 -5.15 -7.59
N THR A 30 17.13 -6.11 -6.68
CA THR A 30 16.05 -7.12 -6.60
C THR A 30 15.35 -6.93 -5.25
N VAL A 31 14.08 -6.53 -5.29
CA VAL A 31 13.24 -6.27 -4.12
C VAL A 31 12.91 -7.59 -3.45
N LEU A 32 13.27 -7.72 -2.17
CA LEU A 32 12.98 -8.91 -1.36
C LEU A 32 11.78 -8.69 -0.45
N SER A 33 11.66 -7.49 0.09
CA SER A 33 10.54 -7.04 0.91
C SER A 33 10.41 -5.52 0.81
N PRO A 34 9.36 -4.89 1.36
CA PRO A 34 9.25 -3.43 1.40
C PRO A 34 10.44 -2.72 2.05
N HIS A 35 11.22 -3.43 2.89
CA HIS A 35 12.33 -2.85 3.66
C HIS A 35 13.69 -3.47 3.31
N THR A 36 13.74 -4.44 2.41
CA THR A 36 14.98 -5.13 2.05
C THR A 36 15.04 -5.42 0.55
N PHE A 37 16.24 -5.27 -0.01
CA PHE A 37 16.54 -5.61 -1.40
C PHE A 37 17.95 -6.19 -1.48
N SER A 38 18.23 -6.93 -2.54
CA SER A 38 19.59 -7.32 -2.90
C SER A 38 20.12 -6.44 -4.04
N ILE A 39 21.44 -6.40 -4.17
CA ILE A 39 22.17 -5.49 -5.08
C ILE A 39 22.75 -6.19 -6.31
N GLY A 40 22.33 -7.43 -6.56
CA GLY A 40 22.72 -8.20 -7.75
C GLY A 40 24.18 -8.67 -7.80
N ILE A 41 24.96 -8.46 -6.74
CA ILE A 41 26.36 -8.90 -6.62
C ILE A 41 26.57 -9.68 -5.32
N ASP A 42 27.57 -10.56 -5.32
CA ASP A 42 28.05 -11.22 -4.11
C ASP A 42 29.03 -10.31 -3.36
N THR A 43 28.69 -9.99 -2.11
CA THR A 43 29.51 -9.11 -1.25
C THR A 43 30.43 -9.87 -0.30
N THR A 44 30.49 -11.21 -0.36
CA THR A 44 31.32 -12.02 0.55
C THR A 44 32.81 -11.64 0.49
N SER A 45 33.32 -11.32 -0.69
CA SER A 45 34.72 -10.87 -0.88
C SER A 45 34.93 -9.38 -0.61
N SER A 46 33.88 -8.63 -0.30
CA SER A 46 33.94 -7.16 -0.15
C SER A 46 34.31 -6.73 1.28
N GLY A 47 34.50 -7.67 2.20
CA GLY A 47 34.77 -7.38 3.62
C GLY A 47 33.50 -7.17 4.45
N THR A 48 33.67 -6.98 5.76
CA THR A 48 32.55 -6.78 6.69
C THR A 48 32.04 -5.34 6.63
N TRP A 49 30.72 -5.16 6.65
CA TRP A 49 30.13 -3.82 6.76
C TRP A 49 30.48 -3.19 8.12
N GLY A 50 31.09 -2.00 8.07
CA GLY A 50 31.52 -1.24 9.24
C GLY A 50 30.65 -0.01 9.55
N GLY A 51 29.70 0.34 8.68
CA GLY A 51 28.82 1.49 8.87
C GLY A 51 28.57 2.30 7.60
N GLY A 52 27.63 3.25 7.67
CA GLY A 52 27.30 4.16 6.58
C GLY A 52 26.55 3.49 5.43
N GLY A 53 26.61 4.12 4.26
CA GLY A 53 25.86 3.72 3.06
C GLY A 53 24.65 4.61 2.82
N GLU A 54 24.76 5.49 1.83
CA GLU A 54 23.64 6.21 1.25
C GLU A 54 23.31 5.61 -0.12
N VAL A 55 22.03 5.34 -0.37
CA VAL A 55 21.56 4.73 -1.62
C VAL A 55 20.91 5.80 -2.48
N THR A 56 21.41 5.96 -3.70
CA THR A 56 20.90 6.90 -4.71
C THR A 56 20.33 6.14 -5.91
N PRO A 57 19.17 6.52 -6.47
CA PRO A 57 18.36 7.69 -6.10
C PRO A 57 17.57 7.47 -4.81
N ASN A 58 17.50 8.50 -3.96
CA ASN A 58 16.56 8.49 -2.85
C ASN A 58 15.15 8.79 -3.38
N VAL A 59 14.41 7.74 -3.74
CA VAL A 59 13.09 7.85 -4.37
C VAL A 59 12.01 8.45 -3.47
N ARG A 60 12.30 8.69 -2.18
CA ARG A 60 11.32 9.15 -1.20
C ARG A 60 11.63 10.51 -0.60
N ASN A 61 12.89 10.81 -0.32
CA ASN A 61 13.26 12.09 0.28
C ASN A 61 13.45 13.11 -0.83
N ASN A 62 12.58 14.12 -0.80
CA ASN A 62 12.68 15.30 -1.65
C ASN A 62 13.01 16.50 -0.78
N THR A 63 13.58 17.53 -1.41
CA THR A 63 13.84 18.82 -0.76
C THR A 63 13.25 19.93 -1.59
N VAL A 64 12.70 20.94 -0.92
CA VAL A 64 12.36 22.22 -1.55
C VAL A 64 13.25 23.29 -0.93
N THR A 65 13.74 24.19 -1.77
CA THR A 65 14.53 25.34 -1.31
C THR A 65 13.64 26.57 -1.31
N VAL A 66 13.46 27.18 -0.14
CA VAL A 66 12.86 28.50 -0.01
C VAL A 66 14.00 29.51 0.03
N ASN A 67 14.03 30.39 -0.96
CA ASN A 67 15.01 31.47 -1.02
C ASN A 67 14.40 32.72 -0.38
N ASP A 68 15.00 33.18 0.71
CA ASP A 68 14.66 34.42 1.41
C ASP A 68 15.93 35.25 1.53
N TRP A 69 16.23 36.02 0.49
CA TRP A 69 17.55 36.64 0.33
C TRP A 69 17.96 37.42 1.59
N PRO A 70 19.18 37.19 2.12
CA PRO A 70 20.28 36.40 1.55
C PRO A 70 20.27 34.90 1.89
N ASP A 71 19.31 34.42 2.67
CA ASP A 71 19.27 33.07 3.21
C ASP A 71 18.55 32.07 2.28
N ASN A 72 18.95 30.81 2.38
CA ASN A 72 18.27 29.68 1.74
C ASN A 72 17.89 28.66 2.80
N TYR A 73 16.62 28.30 2.86
CA TYR A 73 16.10 27.27 3.76
C TYR A 73 15.76 26.02 2.97
N VAL A 74 16.46 24.93 3.26
CA VAL A 74 16.19 23.60 2.68
C VAL A 74 15.21 22.87 3.59
N ILE A 75 14.01 22.60 3.07
CA ILE A 75 12.97 21.87 3.80
C ILE A 75 12.89 20.45 3.22
N PRO A 76 13.29 19.41 3.97
CA PRO A 76 13.11 18.03 3.54
C PRO A 76 11.66 17.57 3.73
N PHE A 77 11.15 16.81 2.76
CA PHE A 77 9.85 16.14 2.86
C PHE A 77 9.91 14.74 2.25
N VAL A 78 9.02 13.87 2.71
CA VAL A 78 8.91 12.49 2.23
C VAL A 78 7.69 12.38 1.33
N THR A 79 7.87 11.96 0.09
CA THR A 79 6.75 11.63 -0.79
C THR A 79 6.15 10.28 -0.35
N PRO A 80 4.84 10.21 -0.06
CA PRO A 80 4.21 8.96 0.35
C PRO A 80 4.11 8.00 -0.83
N LEU A 81 4.32 6.71 -0.57
CA LEU A 81 4.15 5.68 -1.60
C LEU A 81 2.69 5.24 -1.69
N LEU A 82 2.32 4.77 -2.87
CA LEU A 82 1.02 4.17 -3.13
C LEU A 82 1.01 2.71 -2.65
N GLN A 83 -0.03 2.34 -1.92
CA GLN A 83 -0.37 0.95 -1.59
C GLN A 83 -1.65 0.57 -2.34
N ARG A 84 -1.52 -0.29 -3.35
CA ARG A 84 -2.67 -0.71 -4.16
C ARG A 84 -3.52 -1.67 -3.34
N VAL A 85 -4.77 -1.29 -3.12
CA VAL A 85 -5.76 -2.07 -2.39
C VAL A 85 -6.71 -2.74 -3.38
N THR A 86 -7.00 -4.01 -3.13
CA THR A 86 -8.13 -4.74 -3.71
C THR A 86 -9.03 -5.19 -2.56
N VAL A 87 -10.33 -4.93 -2.68
CA VAL A 87 -11.34 -5.34 -1.69
C VAL A 87 -12.23 -6.40 -2.32
N THR A 88 -12.28 -7.56 -1.68
CA THR A 88 -13.19 -8.65 -2.06
C THR A 88 -14.29 -8.78 -1.03
N TYR A 89 -15.53 -8.54 -1.45
CA TYR A 89 -16.73 -8.79 -0.66
C TYR A 89 -17.26 -10.19 -0.97
N GLN A 90 -17.30 -11.03 0.05
CA GLN A 90 -17.96 -12.33 0.04
C GLN A 90 -19.28 -12.18 0.75
N TRP A 91 -20.38 -12.35 0.02
CA TRP A 91 -21.71 -12.01 0.52
C TRP A 91 -22.71 -13.12 0.22
N GLY A 92 -23.80 -13.16 0.99
CA GLY A 92 -24.92 -14.07 0.78
C GLY A 92 -26.20 -13.47 1.32
N THR A 93 -27.33 -13.85 0.73
CA THR A 93 -28.65 -13.34 1.11
C THR A 93 -29.71 -14.43 1.14
N GLU A 94 -30.65 -14.33 2.09
CA GLU A 94 -31.87 -15.14 2.15
C GLU A 94 -33.04 -14.47 1.38
N SER A 95 -32.75 -13.43 0.60
CA SER A 95 -33.76 -12.75 -0.23
C SER A 95 -34.31 -13.69 -1.30
N VAL A 96 -35.63 -13.67 -1.48
CA VAL A 96 -36.32 -14.37 -2.57
C VAL A 96 -36.03 -13.77 -3.94
N ASN A 97 -35.56 -12.52 -4.00
CA ASN A 97 -35.16 -11.87 -5.23
C ASN A 97 -33.69 -12.15 -5.50
N TYR A 98 -33.40 -12.88 -6.57
CA TYR A 98 -32.04 -13.15 -7.01
C TYR A 98 -31.39 -11.88 -7.57
N LEU A 99 -30.28 -11.45 -6.97
CA LEU A 99 -29.37 -10.47 -7.57
C LEU A 99 -28.09 -11.18 -8.00
N THR A 100 -27.57 -10.78 -9.14
CA THR A 100 -26.24 -11.22 -9.59
C THR A 100 -25.16 -10.44 -8.84
N ASP A 101 -23.99 -11.07 -8.70
CA ASP A 101 -22.79 -10.42 -8.15
C ASP A 101 -22.42 -9.14 -8.92
N ALA A 102 -22.67 -9.11 -10.23
CA ALA A 102 -22.43 -7.94 -11.06
C ALA A 102 -23.31 -6.75 -10.65
N THR A 103 -24.58 -6.99 -10.32
CA THR A 103 -25.49 -5.95 -9.84
C THR A 103 -25.02 -5.41 -8.49
N VAL A 104 -24.67 -6.30 -7.55
CA VAL A 104 -24.16 -5.88 -6.24
C VAL A 104 -22.83 -5.13 -6.37
N ALA A 105 -21.91 -5.62 -7.21
CA ALA A 105 -20.65 -4.93 -7.52
C ALA A 105 -20.89 -3.51 -8.03
N SER A 106 -21.87 -3.31 -8.91
CA SER A 106 -22.19 -1.97 -9.44
C SER A 106 -22.68 -1.00 -8.36
N LEU A 107 -23.38 -1.49 -7.33
CA LEU A 107 -23.87 -0.68 -6.22
C LEU A 107 -22.76 -0.33 -5.22
N VAL A 108 -21.88 -1.29 -4.89
CA VAL A 108 -20.88 -1.13 -3.82
C VAL A 108 -19.56 -0.53 -4.30
N SER A 109 -19.25 -0.60 -5.60
CA SER A 109 -17.94 -0.15 -6.11
C SER A 109 -17.66 1.32 -5.81
N ALA A 110 -18.58 2.22 -6.16
CA ALA A 110 -18.39 3.66 -5.94
C ALA A 110 -18.18 4.04 -4.46
N PRO A 111 -19.03 3.62 -3.50
CA PRO A 111 -18.84 3.96 -2.09
C PRO A 111 -17.58 3.33 -1.49
N THR A 112 -17.21 2.11 -1.88
CA THR A 112 -15.96 1.48 -1.44
C THR A 112 -14.74 2.25 -1.94
N ILE A 113 -14.74 2.66 -3.22
CA ILE A 113 -13.65 3.45 -3.81
C ILE A 113 -13.51 4.81 -3.10
N GLN A 114 -14.62 5.49 -2.86
CA GLN A 114 -14.62 6.78 -2.16
C GLN A 114 -14.06 6.66 -0.74
N TYR A 115 -14.45 5.61 -0.01
CA TYR A 115 -13.93 5.37 1.32
C TYR A 115 -12.41 5.14 1.33
N VAL A 116 -11.91 4.20 0.52
CA VAL A 116 -10.49 3.84 0.52
C VAL A 116 -9.60 5.00 0.04
N ASN A 117 -9.98 5.66 -1.06
CA ASN A 117 -9.22 6.79 -1.59
C ASN A 117 -9.36 8.07 -0.75
N GLY A 118 -10.32 8.11 0.18
CA GLY A 118 -10.48 9.20 1.16
C GLY A 118 -9.59 9.05 2.40
N ILE A 119 -8.90 7.93 2.59
CA ILE A 119 -8.02 7.71 3.74
C ILE A 119 -6.72 8.50 3.54
N PHE A 120 -6.46 9.45 4.43
CA PHE A 120 -5.19 10.19 4.43
C PHE A 120 -3.99 9.28 4.68
N ALA A 121 -2.84 9.64 4.11
CA ALA A 121 -1.59 8.88 4.27
C ALA A 121 -1.26 8.62 5.75
N GLY A 122 -0.84 7.39 6.05
CA GLY A 122 -0.52 6.94 7.41
C GLY A 122 -1.71 6.72 8.34
N LYS A 123 -2.95 6.84 7.86
CA LYS A 123 -4.15 6.42 8.60
C LYS A 123 -4.51 4.97 8.28
N PRO A 124 -5.01 4.20 9.25
CA PRO A 124 -5.39 2.82 9.03
C PRO A 124 -6.68 2.72 8.23
N LEU A 125 -6.83 1.61 7.50
CA LEU A 125 -8.07 1.22 6.85
C LEU A 125 -8.93 0.42 7.83
N ASN A 126 -10.16 0.86 8.09
CA ASN A 126 -11.11 0.15 8.94
C ASN A 126 -12.04 -0.74 8.10
N VAL A 127 -12.09 -2.03 8.42
CA VAL A 127 -12.94 -3.03 7.77
C VAL A 127 -14.41 -2.85 8.14
N ASN A 128 -14.73 -2.29 9.31
CA ASN A 128 -16.12 -2.00 9.67
C ASN A 128 -16.72 -0.93 8.75
N ASN A 129 -15.97 0.12 8.43
CA ASN A 129 -16.41 1.11 7.46
C ASN A 129 -16.62 0.51 6.06
N LEU A 130 -15.84 -0.51 5.66
CA LEU A 130 -16.07 -1.24 4.41
C LEU A 130 -17.36 -2.06 4.44
N LYS A 131 -17.69 -2.67 5.58
CA LYS A 131 -18.96 -3.38 5.79
C LYS A 131 -20.14 -2.41 5.79
N ASP A 132 -20.00 -1.28 6.47
CA ASP A 132 -21.03 -0.25 6.51
C ASP A 132 -21.27 0.34 5.11
N ALA A 133 -20.21 0.62 4.35
CA ALA A 133 -20.32 1.08 2.97
C ALA A 133 -21.05 0.06 2.08
N PHE A 134 -20.76 -1.23 2.25
CA PHE A 134 -21.47 -2.30 1.55
C PHE A 134 -22.96 -2.32 1.91
N LEU A 135 -23.28 -2.36 3.21
CA LEU A 135 -24.65 -2.46 3.70
C LEU A 135 -25.51 -1.24 3.30
N GLN A 136 -24.96 -0.02 3.41
CA GLN A 136 -25.65 1.19 3.00
C GLN A 136 -25.93 1.23 1.49
N ALA A 137 -24.98 0.77 0.68
CA ALA A 137 -25.13 0.76 -0.77
C ALA A 137 -26.24 -0.19 -1.25
N ILE A 138 -26.36 -1.36 -0.61
CA ILE A 138 -27.36 -2.37 -1.00
C ILE A 138 -28.75 -2.13 -0.40
N ASN A 139 -28.88 -1.34 0.67
CA ASN A 139 -30.14 -1.18 1.42
C ASN A 139 -31.32 -0.69 0.57
N SER A 140 -31.04 -0.01 -0.55
CA SER A 140 -32.07 0.43 -1.50
C SER A 140 -32.64 -0.71 -2.35
N THR A 141 -31.92 -1.84 -2.43
CA THR A 141 -32.20 -2.96 -3.34
C THR A 141 -32.53 -4.26 -2.58
N ILE A 142 -31.79 -4.56 -1.51
CA ILE A 142 -32.05 -5.68 -0.60
C ILE A 142 -32.13 -5.12 0.82
N ASP A 143 -33.10 -5.58 1.60
CA ASP A 143 -33.15 -5.31 3.04
C ASP A 143 -31.87 -5.83 3.72
N MET A 144 -31.16 -4.95 4.43
CA MET A 144 -29.94 -5.28 5.17
C MET A 144 -30.13 -6.47 6.13
N GLY A 145 -31.34 -6.68 6.65
CA GLY A 145 -31.67 -7.81 7.53
C GLY A 145 -31.67 -9.19 6.84
N LEU A 146 -31.66 -9.23 5.51
CA LEU A 146 -31.64 -10.47 4.72
C LEU A 146 -30.23 -10.89 4.30
N ILE A 147 -29.19 -10.16 4.72
CA ILE A 147 -27.80 -10.54 4.46
C ILE A 147 -27.38 -11.60 5.47
N SER A 148 -27.22 -12.84 5.00
CA SER A 148 -26.85 -13.98 5.83
C SER A 148 -25.35 -14.09 6.06
N THR A 149 -24.54 -13.66 5.08
CA THR A 149 -23.09 -13.65 5.20
C THR A 149 -22.49 -12.38 4.60
N LEU A 150 -21.50 -11.81 5.30
CA LEU A 150 -20.69 -10.69 4.80
C LEU A 150 -19.27 -10.80 5.36
N ASN A 151 -18.36 -11.30 4.52
CA ASN A 151 -16.93 -11.32 4.79
C ASN A 151 -16.20 -10.36 3.85
N VAL A 152 -15.23 -9.63 4.37
CA VAL A 152 -14.46 -8.62 3.64
C VAL A 152 -13.00 -9.03 3.67
N VAL A 153 -12.45 -9.35 2.51
CA VAL A 153 -11.03 -9.69 2.35
C VAL A 153 -10.34 -8.52 1.69
N VAL A 154 -9.29 -8.00 2.34
CA VAL A 154 -8.50 -6.89 1.82
C VAL A 154 -7.12 -7.39 1.42
N THR A 155 -6.72 -7.01 0.22
CA THR A 155 -5.41 -7.34 -0.36
C THR A 155 -4.65 -6.04 -0.59
N ILE A 156 -3.43 -5.94 -0.06
CA ILE A 156 -2.55 -4.80 -0.25
C ILE A 156 -1.34 -5.25 -1.08
N ASN A 157 -1.09 -4.56 -2.18
CA ASN A 157 -0.01 -4.86 -3.13
C ASN A 157 0.00 -6.34 -3.59
N GLY A 158 -1.18 -6.93 -3.75
CA GLY A 158 -1.33 -8.34 -4.15
C GLY A 158 -1.26 -9.37 -3.02
N VAL A 159 -1.02 -8.95 -1.77
CA VAL A 159 -0.95 -9.83 -0.60
C VAL A 159 -2.18 -9.65 0.28
N ILE A 160 -2.87 -10.76 0.60
CA ILE A 160 -4.00 -10.75 1.54
C ILE A 160 -3.48 -10.28 2.90
N THR A 161 -4.01 -9.16 3.38
CA THR A 161 -3.59 -8.54 4.63
C THR A 161 -4.75 -8.60 5.63
N PRO A 162 -4.68 -9.46 6.66
CA PRO A 162 -5.72 -9.52 7.68
C PRO A 162 -5.69 -8.25 8.55
N PRO A 163 -6.80 -7.94 9.26
CA PRO A 163 -6.79 -6.92 10.30
C PRO A 163 -5.75 -7.20 11.39
N ASP A 164 -5.26 -6.14 12.02
CA ASP A 164 -4.34 -6.24 13.14
C ASP A 164 -5.01 -7.00 14.30
N ALA A 165 -4.23 -7.83 15.01
CA ALA A 165 -4.76 -8.74 16.02
C ALA A 165 -5.64 -8.04 17.06
N GLY A 166 -6.87 -8.54 17.24
CA GLY A 166 -7.84 -7.97 18.17
C GLY A 166 -8.52 -6.68 17.68
N THR A 167 -8.34 -6.30 16.42
CA THR A 167 -8.93 -5.10 15.83
C THR A 167 -9.63 -5.39 14.51
N ASN A 168 -10.34 -4.39 13.97
CA ASN A 168 -10.88 -4.41 12.60
C ASN A 168 -10.14 -3.42 11.68
N ILE A 169 -8.91 -3.04 12.04
CA ILE A 169 -8.12 -2.08 11.27
C ILE A 169 -6.94 -2.76 10.59
N ILE A 170 -6.53 -2.21 9.45
CA ILE A 170 -5.34 -2.59 8.71
C ILE A 170 -4.42 -1.37 8.69
N SER A 171 -3.31 -1.44 9.45
CA SER A 171 -2.44 -0.29 9.68
C SER A 171 -1.64 0.19 8.45
N GLY A 172 -1.49 -0.64 7.41
CA GLY A 172 -0.72 -0.28 6.20
C GLY A 172 0.73 0.13 6.51
N ASP A 173 1.38 0.82 5.56
CA ASP A 173 2.66 1.48 5.84
C ASP A 173 2.40 2.90 6.38
N LYS A 174 3.04 3.22 7.50
CA LYS A 174 2.85 4.48 8.26
C LYS A 174 3.05 5.76 7.44
N PHE A 175 3.79 5.68 6.33
CA PHE A 175 4.12 6.81 5.47
C PHE A 175 3.66 6.61 4.03
N SER A 176 2.67 5.76 3.82
CA SER A 176 2.06 5.49 2.51
C SER A 176 0.57 5.80 2.56
N TYR A 177 -0.06 5.85 1.39
CA TYR A 177 -1.50 6.00 1.26
C TYR A 177 -2.12 4.80 0.55
N PHE A 178 -3.35 4.49 0.91
CA PHE A 178 -4.12 3.47 0.23
C PHE A 178 -4.71 4.02 -1.06
N TYR A 179 -4.69 3.20 -2.11
CA TYR A 179 -5.32 3.51 -3.37
C TYR A 179 -6.03 2.29 -3.92
N ILE A 180 -7.28 2.46 -4.31
CA ILE A 180 -8.06 1.46 -5.02
C ILE A 180 -8.43 2.00 -6.40
N ALA A 181 -8.19 1.16 -7.41
CA ALA A 181 -8.62 1.43 -8.78
C ALA A 181 -10.10 1.05 -8.97
N SER A 182 -10.72 1.50 -10.06
CA SER A 182 -12.13 1.21 -10.36
C SER A 182 -12.44 -0.29 -10.52
N ASP A 183 -11.43 -1.09 -10.87
CA ASP A 183 -11.50 -2.55 -11.01
C ASP A 183 -11.06 -3.29 -9.73
N GLY A 184 -10.72 -2.56 -8.67
CA GLY A 184 -10.19 -3.13 -7.42
C GLY A 184 -11.26 -3.66 -6.46
N VAL A 185 -12.54 -3.50 -6.78
CA VAL A 185 -13.66 -4.01 -5.98
C VAL A 185 -14.19 -5.29 -6.63
N ILE A 186 -14.08 -6.40 -5.90
CA ILE A 186 -14.55 -7.71 -6.34
C ILE A 186 -15.70 -8.11 -5.42
N VAL A 187 -16.78 -8.60 -6.02
CA VAL A 187 -17.91 -9.15 -5.28
C VAL A 187 -18.10 -10.59 -5.72
N THR A 188 -18.21 -11.49 -4.76
CA THR A 188 -18.44 -12.92 -4.98
C THR A 188 -19.55 -13.38 -4.05
N GLY A 189 -20.65 -13.85 -4.62
CA GLY A 189 -21.75 -14.45 -3.89
C GLY A 189 -21.41 -15.88 -3.47
N ALA A 190 -21.98 -16.31 -2.34
CA ALA A 190 -22.09 -17.71 -1.95
C ALA A 190 -23.36 -18.34 -2.52
#